data_AF-A0A182SF88-F1
#
_entry.id   AF-A0A182SF88-F1
#
_cell.length_a   1.000
_cell.length_b   1.000
_cell.length_c   1.000
_cell.angle_alpha   90.00
_cell.angle_beta   90.00
_cell.angle_gamma   90.00
#
_symmetry.space_group_name_H-M   'P 1'
#
loop_
_entity.id
_entity.type
_entity.pdbx_description
1 polymer ?
#
loop_
_entity_poly.entity_id
_entity_poly.type
_entity_poly.pdbx_seq_one_letter_code
_entity_poly.pdbx_strand_id
1 'polypeptide(L)'
;MNVRVTTMDAELEFAIQQGTTGKQLFDQVVKTIGLREVWFFGLQYTDSKGDNTWIKLYKKVMSQDVQKGDPLLFKFRAKFYPEDVAEELIQDITLRLFYLQVKNAILSDEIYCPPETSVLLASYAVQARHGDYNKGTHVPGFLAKDRLLPQRIARLLTPSPIAVLQGHRSAQNVQGRVGKLDHYLIAQDLEMYGVNYFEIRNKKGTELWLGVDALGLNIYEKEDRLTPKIGFPWSEIRNISFNDRKFIIKPIDKKAPDFVFFAPRVRINKRILALCMGNHELYMRRRKPDTIDVQQMKAQARDEKNAKQQEREKLQLALAARERAEKKQQEYEDRLRSMQEEMERKQANLSEAQDTIRRLQEQLNQVQAAKEELEQRQNELHEMMQRLEETKNMEATERAKLEEEIRVKQLEMQKIQEEVTLKDSETKRLHEEVEEAIRKQVAKCSNEAAAALQAATTTPKHHHVEEEEENEEELINGENGTQDFSKDFDTDEHIKDPVEERRTLAERNERLQDQLKALKQDLALSRDDTMETPNDKIHRENVRQGRDKYKTLREIRKGNTKRRVDQFENM
;
A
#
# COMPACT_ATOMS: atom_id res chain seq x y z
N MET A 1 0.00 18.86 26.14
CA MET A 1 -0.45 19.68 24.98
C MET A 1 -0.90 18.75 23.89
N ASN A 2 -2.02 19.03 23.23
CA ASN A 2 -2.52 18.14 22.17
C ASN A 2 -1.84 18.48 20.84
N VAL A 3 -1.49 17.43 20.10
CA VAL A 3 -0.98 17.54 18.73
C VAL A 3 -1.84 16.67 17.83
N ARG A 4 -2.04 17.13 16.59
CA ARG A 4 -2.64 16.36 15.51
C ARG A 4 -1.61 16.23 14.40
N VAL A 5 -1.25 14.99 14.09
CA VAL A 5 -0.37 14.67 12.96
C VAL A 5 -1.20 14.00 11.86
N THR A 6 -1.35 14.67 10.73
CA THR A 6 -2.07 14.14 9.56
C THR A 6 -1.06 13.53 8.59
N THR A 7 -1.11 12.21 8.38
CA THR A 7 -0.39 11.52 7.29
C THR A 7 -1.15 11.72 5.97
N MET A 8 -0.90 10.89 4.95
CA MET A 8 -1.72 10.89 3.74
C MET A 8 -3.00 10.05 3.88
N ASP A 9 -3.10 9.20 4.89
CA ASP A 9 -4.15 8.19 5.05
C ASP A 9 -4.66 8.00 6.49
N ALA A 10 -4.12 8.74 7.45
CA ALA A 10 -4.50 8.69 8.85
C ALA A 10 -4.33 10.06 9.53
N GLU A 11 -5.08 10.25 10.61
CA GLU A 11 -4.89 11.35 11.56
C GLU A 11 -4.58 10.77 12.93
N LEU A 12 -3.50 11.23 13.54
CA LEU A 12 -3.05 10.80 14.86
C LEU A 12 -3.20 11.98 15.82
N GLU A 13 -4.01 11.82 16.86
CA GLU A 13 -4.14 12.79 17.94
C GLU A 13 -3.62 12.21 19.25
N PHE A 14 -2.71 12.93 19.88
CA PHE A 14 -2.14 12.53 21.17
C PHE A 14 -1.57 13.74 21.91
N ALA A 15 -1.26 13.56 23.20
CA ALA A 15 -0.67 14.59 24.02
C ALA A 15 0.87 14.47 24.07
N ILE A 16 1.56 15.61 23.99
CA ILE A 16 3.00 15.73 24.23
C ILE A 16 3.30 16.56 25.49
N GLN A 17 4.49 16.35 26.04
CA GLN A 17 5.03 17.12 27.16
C GLN A 17 5.71 18.40 26.67
N GLN A 18 5.86 19.41 27.53
CA GLN A 18 6.53 20.67 27.14
C GLN A 18 7.99 20.48 26.73
N GLY A 19 8.66 19.47 27.29
CA GLY A 19 10.03 19.10 26.96
C GLY A 19 10.18 18.23 25.71
N THR A 20 9.08 17.86 25.04
CA THR A 20 9.11 16.94 23.90
C THR A 20 9.91 17.53 22.74
N THR A 21 10.90 16.78 22.25
CA THR A 21 11.69 17.13 21.06
C THR A 21 10.97 16.76 19.77
N GLY A 22 11.36 17.38 18.66
CA GLY A 22 10.86 17.01 17.34
C GLY A 22 11.05 15.53 17.03
N LYS A 23 12.15 14.93 17.50
CA LYS A 23 12.47 13.51 17.30
C LYS A 23 11.54 12.60 18.09
N GLN A 24 11.20 12.95 19.33
CA GLN A 24 10.25 12.17 20.11
C GLN A 24 8.86 12.20 19.46
N LEU A 25 8.42 13.37 18.98
CA LEU A 25 7.17 13.52 18.22
C LEU A 25 7.20 12.69 16.93
N PHE A 26 8.28 12.77 16.17
CA PHE A 26 8.46 12.02 14.92
C PHE A 26 8.49 10.50 15.16
N ASP A 27 9.25 10.03 16.15
CA ASP A 27 9.39 8.61 16.51
C ASP A 27 8.04 8.01 16.92
N GLN A 28 7.22 8.76 17.65
CA GLN A 28 5.87 8.34 18.02
C GLN A 28 5.01 8.10 16.78
N VAL A 29 5.04 9.02 15.80
CA VAL A 29 4.27 8.91 14.55
C VAL A 29 4.68 7.69 13.74
N VAL A 30 5.98 7.54 13.45
CA VAL A 30 6.47 6.48 12.57
C VAL A 30 6.31 5.09 13.17
N LYS A 31 6.39 4.95 14.50
CA LYS A 31 6.13 3.68 15.19
C LYS A 31 4.66 3.30 15.17
N THR A 32 3.75 4.26 15.36
CA THR A 32 2.30 4.00 15.27
C THR A 32 1.89 3.47 13.89
N ILE A 33 2.50 3.97 12.82
CA ILE A 33 2.20 3.52 11.44
C ILE A 33 3.10 2.36 10.95
N GLY A 34 4.09 1.92 11.75
CA GLY A 34 5.01 0.84 11.38
C GLY A 34 6.04 1.19 10.30
N LEU A 35 6.43 2.47 10.17
CA LEU A 35 7.39 2.95 9.18
C LEU A 35 8.81 3.00 9.75
N ARG A 36 9.75 2.39 9.04
CA ARG A 36 11.19 2.32 9.39
C ARG A 36 12.07 3.11 8.42
N GLU A 37 11.61 3.35 7.19
CA GLU A 37 12.33 4.15 6.16
C GLU A 37 12.23 5.66 6.45
N VAL A 38 12.66 6.07 7.64
CA VAL A 38 12.43 7.41 8.20
C VAL A 38 13.14 8.53 7.44
N TRP A 39 14.23 8.21 6.74
CA TRP A 39 15.07 9.17 6.01
C TRP A 39 14.32 9.97 4.92
N PHE A 40 13.19 9.46 4.44
CA PHE A 40 12.39 10.17 3.45
C PHE A 40 11.47 11.24 4.05
N PHE A 41 11.10 11.13 5.33
CA PHE A 41 9.95 11.83 5.89
C PHE A 41 10.35 12.93 6.87
N GLY A 42 9.44 13.88 7.05
CA GLY A 42 9.50 14.90 8.09
C GLY A 42 8.11 15.34 8.53
N LEU A 43 8.07 16.21 9.53
CA LEU A 43 6.83 16.85 9.99
C LEU A 43 6.83 18.30 9.52
N GLN A 44 5.88 18.65 8.65
CA GLN A 44 5.61 20.04 8.29
C GLN A 44 4.62 20.68 9.27
N TYR A 45 4.81 21.94 9.58
CA TYR A 45 3.86 22.78 10.31
C TYR A 45 3.81 24.17 9.67
N THR A 46 2.80 24.94 10.03
CA THR A 46 2.71 26.36 9.72
C THR A 46 3.24 27.14 10.92
N ASP A 47 4.19 28.04 10.70
CA ASP A 47 4.76 28.87 11.78
C ASP A 47 3.84 30.06 12.13
N SER A 48 4.25 30.87 13.11
CA SER A 48 3.49 32.08 13.49
C SER A 48 3.30 33.11 12.36
N LYS A 49 4.11 33.03 11.29
CA LYS A 49 4.10 33.93 10.13
C LYS A 49 3.29 33.37 8.95
N GLY A 50 2.71 32.18 9.08
CA GLY A 50 1.93 31.53 8.03
C GLY A 50 2.75 30.74 7.01
N ASP A 51 4.05 30.56 7.24
CA ASP A 51 4.95 29.85 6.33
C ASP A 51 5.05 28.36 6.71
N ASN A 52 5.05 27.50 5.68
CA ASN A 52 5.27 26.06 5.87
C ASN A 52 6.74 25.77 6.20
N THR A 53 6.98 25.09 7.31
CA THR A 53 8.30 24.78 7.87
C THR A 53 8.38 23.33 8.29
N TRP A 54 9.60 22.76 8.28
CA TRP A 54 9.85 21.41 8.77
C TRP A 54 10.33 21.45 10.22
N ILE A 55 9.82 20.53 11.05
CA ILE A 55 10.34 20.32 12.40
C ILE A 55 11.79 19.87 12.33
N LYS A 56 12.61 20.49 13.17
CA LYS A 56 13.96 20.06 13.55
C LYS A 56 13.84 19.01 14.63
N LEU A 57 14.39 17.83 14.38
CA LEU A 57 14.28 16.65 15.24
C LEU A 57 14.92 16.88 16.61
N TYR A 58 16.07 17.54 16.66
CA TYR A 58 16.83 17.67 17.92
C TYR A 58 16.53 18.95 18.72
N LYS A 59 15.55 19.76 18.29
CA LYS A 59 15.03 20.91 19.05
C LYS A 59 13.68 20.58 19.70
N LYS A 60 13.35 21.28 20.80
CA LYS A 60 12.01 21.16 21.44
C LYS A 60 10.94 21.59 20.45
N VAL A 61 9.80 20.91 20.41
CA VAL A 61 8.69 21.30 19.51
C VAL A 61 8.22 22.73 19.83
N MET A 62 8.16 23.06 21.12
CA MET A 62 7.72 24.36 21.62
C MET A 62 8.67 25.51 21.34
N SER A 63 9.94 25.24 21.00
CA SER A 63 10.93 26.27 20.70
C SER A 63 11.04 26.56 19.19
N GLN A 64 10.14 26.00 18.38
CA GLN A 64 10.20 26.08 16.91
C GLN A 64 9.07 26.93 16.32
N ASP A 65 8.54 27.90 17.07
CA ASP A 65 7.56 28.88 16.57
C ASP A 65 6.35 28.27 15.81
N VAL A 66 5.89 27.10 16.26
CA VAL A 66 4.71 26.44 15.71
C VAL A 66 3.50 27.33 15.94
N GLN A 67 2.68 27.54 14.90
CA GLN A 67 1.45 28.32 15.02
C GLN A 67 0.61 27.80 16.19
N LYS A 68 0.30 28.72 17.12
CA LYS A 68 -0.43 28.38 18.33
C LYS A 68 -1.85 27.90 17.97
N GLY A 69 -2.21 26.74 18.48
CA GLY A 69 -3.52 26.12 18.30
C GLY A 69 -3.69 24.95 19.27
N ASP A 70 -4.93 24.51 19.47
CA ASP A 70 -5.25 23.29 20.21
C ASP A 70 -6.19 22.43 19.36
N PRO A 71 -5.70 21.33 18.75
CA PRO A 71 -4.33 20.81 18.81
C PRO A 71 -3.33 21.61 17.95
N LEU A 72 -2.02 21.47 18.23
CA LEU A 72 -0.98 21.88 17.27
C LEU A 72 -1.05 20.99 16.02
N LEU A 73 -0.97 21.59 14.83
CA LEU A 73 -1.19 20.88 13.56
C LEU A 73 0.13 20.57 12.85
N PHE A 74 0.34 19.29 12.55
CA PHE A 74 1.48 18.80 11.79
C PHE A 74 1.04 17.93 10.61
N LYS A 75 1.80 17.97 9.52
CA LYS A 75 1.63 17.09 8.36
C LYS A 75 2.86 16.19 8.23
N PHE A 76 2.67 14.89 8.34
CA PHE A 76 3.72 13.91 8.09
C PHE A 76 3.85 13.68 6.58
N ARG A 77 4.95 14.13 5.96
CA ARG A 77 5.13 14.15 4.50
C ARG A 77 6.53 13.70 4.12
N ALA A 78 6.67 13.15 2.91
CA ALA A 78 7.98 12.91 2.32
C ALA A 78 8.63 14.27 2.01
N LYS A 79 9.81 14.49 2.58
CA LYS A 79 10.70 15.64 2.36
C LYS A 79 11.71 15.34 1.26
N PHE A 80 12.17 14.09 1.20
CA PHE A 80 13.13 13.60 0.22
C PHE A 80 12.51 12.47 -0.59
N TYR A 81 12.83 12.41 -1.88
CA TYR A 81 12.30 11.40 -2.80
C TYR A 81 13.39 10.36 -3.13
N PRO A 82 13.00 9.10 -3.43
CA PRO A 82 13.94 8.11 -3.94
C PRO A 82 14.47 8.53 -5.32
N GLU A 83 15.71 8.16 -5.63
CA GLU A 83 16.21 8.20 -7.00
C GLU A 83 15.41 7.20 -7.83
N ASP A 84 15.35 5.92 -7.46
CA ASP A 84 14.51 4.91 -8.12
C ASP A 84 13.53 4.26 -7.14
N VAL A 85 12.24 4.45 -7.41
CA VAL A 85 11.14 3.92 -6.60
C VAL A 85 11.18 2.39 -6.49
N ALA A 86 11.54 1.68 -7.56
CA ALA A 86 11.51 0.21 -7.58
C ALA A 86 12.58 -0.40 -6.66
N GLU A 87 13.74 0.26 -6.56
CA GLU A 87 14.91 -0.24 -5.85
C GLU A 87 14.96 0.22 -4.39
N GLU A 88 14.43 1.41 -4.10
CA GLU A 88 14.59 2.05 -2.79
C GLU A 88 13.41 1.86 -1.84
N LEU A 89 12.17 1.72 -2.35
CA LEU A 89 11.01 1.62 -1.46
C LEU A 89 10.80 0.18 -0.98
N ILE A 90 11.03 -0.03 0.31
CA ILE A 90 11.09 -1.37 0.90
C ILE A 90 9.70 -1.78 1.43
N GLN A 91 9.11 -0.95 2.30
CA GLN A 91 7.88 -1.27 3.02
C GLN A 91 6.62 -0.83 2.27
N ASP A 92 5.54 -1.61 2.45
CA ASP A 92 4.21 -1.29 1.90
C ASP A 92 3.68 0.08 2.36
N ILE A 93 3.92 0.44 3.61
CA ILE A 93 3.47 1.71 4.18
C ILE A 93 4.19 2.89 3.52
N THR A 94 5.51 2.78 3.30
CA THR A 94 6.32 3.80 2.63
C THR A 94 5.83 4.02 1.20
N LEU A 95 5.66 2.93 0.43
CA LEU A 95 5.10 2.98 -0.92
C LEU A 95 3.71 3.64 -0.94
N ARG A 96 2.84 3.26 0.00
CA ARG A 96 1.48 3.82 0.10
C ARG A 96 1.51 5.33 0.36
N LEU A 97 2.34 5.80 1.29
CA LEU A 97 2.42 7.22 1.62
C LEU A 97 2.98 8.06 0.46
N PHE A 98 4.04 7.59 -0.21
CA PHE A 98 4.56 8.23 -1.41
C PHE A 98 3.54 8.26 -2.55
N TYR A 99 2.92 7.12 -2.85
CA TYR A 99 1.86 7.02 -3.86
C TYR A 99 0.75 8.06 -3.61
N LEU A 100 0.27 8.15 -2.37
CA LEU A 100 -0.79 9.11 -2.05
C LEU A 100 -0.31 10.56 -2.17
N GLN A 101 0.90 10.87 -1.71
CA GLN A 101 1.47 12.22 -1.77
C GLN A 101 1.65 12.67 -3.23
N VAL A 102 2.25 11.83 -4.07
CA VAL A 102 2.49 12.11 -5.49
C VAL A 102 1.18 12.19 -6.26
N LYS A 103 0.23 11.28 -6.01
CA LYS A 103 -1.11 11.35 -6.58
C LYS A 103 -1.79 12.67 -6.22
N ASN A 104 -1.69 13.12 -4.96
CA ASN A 104 -2.26 14.40 -4.55
C ASN A 104 -1.61 15.57 -5.30
N ALA A 105 -0.27 15.58 -5.39
CA ALA A 105 0.47 16.62 -6.10
C ALA A 105 0.12 16.69 -7.60
N ILE A 106 -0.12 15.55 -8.26
CA ILE A 106 -0.61 15.51 -9.64
C ILE A 106 -2.04 16.05 -9.71
N LEU A 107 -2.96 15.58 -8.85
CA LEU A 107 -4.36 16.00 -8.87
C LEU A 107 -4.56 17.48 -8.54
N SER A 108 -3.64 18.09 -7.78
CA SER A 108 -3.63 19.52 -7.46
C SER A 108 -2.87 20.38 -8.47
N ASP A 109 -2.37 19.81 -9.58
CA ASP A 109 -1.51 20.48 -10.57
C ASP A 109 -0.22 21.09 -9.95
N GLU A 110 0.25 20.56 -8.81
CA GLU A 110 1.59 20.90 -8.26
C GLU A 110 2.68 20.26 -9.13
N ILE A 111 2.45 19.02 -9.56
CA ILE A 111 3.25 18.33 -10.57
C ILE A 111 2.47 18.35 -11.88
N TYR A 112 3.06 18.93 -12.92
CA TYR A 112 2.51 18.83 -14.26
C TYR A 112 2.47 17.37 -14.72
N CYS A 113 1.31 16.94 -15.22
CA CYS A 113 1.12 15.63 -15.80
C CYS A 113 0.34 15.76 -17.12
N PRO A 114 0.84 15.21 -18.24
CA PRO A 114 0.15 15.30 -19.52
C PRO A 114 -1.15 14.48 -19.53
N PRO A 115 -2.07 14.74 -20.47
CA PRO A 115 -3.41 14.13 -20.49
C PRO A 115 -3.38 12.60 -20.56
N GLU A 116 -2.61 12.01 -21.47
CA GLU A 116 -2.48 10.57 -21.66
C GLU A 116 -1.98 9.87 -20.40
N THR A 117 -0.96 10.44 -19.76
CA THR A 117 -0.41 9.92 -18.51
C THR A 117 -1.39 10.09 -17.36
N SER A 118 -2.11 11.22 -17.27
CA SER A 118 -3.11 11.46 -16.23
C SER A 118 -4.22 10.42 -16.26
N VAL A 119 -4.74 10.08 -17.45
CA VAL A 119 -5.77 9.05 -17.62
C VAL A 119 -5.25 7.67 -17.24
N LEU A 120 -4.03 7.33 -17.66
CA LEU A 120 -3.40 6.06 -17.31
C LEU A 120 -3.20 5.93 -15.78
N LEU A 121 -2.65 6.97 -15.15
CA LEU A 121 -2.44 7.03 -13.70
C LEU A 121 -3.77 6.95 -12.92
N ALA A 122 -4.83 7.58 -13.44
CA ALA A 122 -6.17 7.49 -12.86
C ALA A 122 -6.70 6.05 -12.94
N SER A 123 -6.48 5.33 -14.05
CA SER A 123 -6.90 3.93 -14.17
C SER A 123 -6.21 3.02 -13.16
N TYR A 124 -4.90 3.20 -12.93
CA TYR A 124 -4.17 2.50 -11.87
C TYR A 124 -4.64 2.90 -10.48
N ALA A 125 -5.00 4.16 -10.26
CA ALA A 125 -5.53 4.61 -8.97
C ALA A 125 -6.90 4.01 -8.66
N VAL A 126 -7.78 3.88 -9.66
CA VAL A 126 -9.08 3.20 -9.54
C VAL A 126 -8.86 1.72 -9.23
N GLN A 127 -7.97 1.04 -9.98
CA GLN A 127 -7.61 -0.36 -9.73
C GLN A 127 -7.06 -0.57 -8.31
N ALA A 128 -6.19 0.33 -7.84
CA ALA A 128 -5.61 0.26 -6.51
C ALA A 128 -6.62 0.48 -5.38
N ARG A 129 -7.72 1.21 -5.63
CA ARG A 129 -8.77 1.51 -4.65
C ARG A 129 -9.90 0.49 -4.67
N HIS A 130 -10.37 0.11 -5.85
CA HIS A 130 -11.61 -0.65 -6.04
C HIS A 130 -11.37 -2.12 -6.43
N GLY A 131 -10.14 -2.53 -6.73
CA GLY A 131 -9.83 -3.89 -7.20
C GLY A 131 -10.33 -4.12 -8.62
N ASP A 132 -10.47 -5.38 -9.06
CA ASP A 132 -10.83 -5.67 -10.46
C ASP A 132 -12.23 -5.20 -10.86
N TYR A 133 -12.36 -4.68 -12.07
CA TYR A 133 -13.66 -4.25 -12.59
C TYR A 133 -14.66 -5.41 -12.69
N ASN A 134 -15.73 -5.36 -11.90
CA ASN A 134 -16.88 -6.24 -12.00
C ASN A 134 -18.14 -5.48 -12.46
N LYS A 135 -18.78 -5.91 -13.55
CA LYS A 135 -20.01 -5.28 -14.09
C LYS A 135 -21.20 -5.31 -13.12
N GLY A 136 -21.28 -6.31 -12.25
CA GLY A 136 -22.35 -6.43 -11.24
C GLY A 136 -22.20 -5.45 -10.08
N THR A 137 -20.96 -5.15 -9.68
CA THR A 137 -20.65 -4.26 -8.54
C THR A 137 -20.44 -2.81 -8.99
N HIS A 138 -19.80 -2.60 -10.14
CA HIS A 138 -19.44 -1.29 -10.67
C HIS A 138 -20.49 -0.78 -11.65
N VAL A 139 -21.61 -0.32 -11.10
CA VAL A 139 -22.71 0.31 -11.86
C VAL A 139 -22.34 1.72 -12.35
N PRO A 140 -22.99 2.25 -13.41
CA PRO A 140 -22.74 3.61 -13.88
C PRO A 140 -22.80 4.65 -12.75
N GLY A 141 -21.78 5.50 -12.66
CA GLY A 141 -21.66 6.51 -11.60
C GLY A 141 -20.85 6.08 -10.36
N PHE A 142 -20.33 4.85 -10.28
CA PHE A 142 -19.55 4.41 -9.11
C PHE A 142 -18.28 5.25 -8.83
N LEU A 143 -17.74 5.91 -9.87
CA LEU A 143 -16.58 6.81 -9.77
C LEU A 143 -16.95 8.28 -9.46
N ALA A 144 -18.23 8.62 -9.27
CA ALA A 144 -18.66 10.02 -9.15
C ALA A 144 -18.06 10.75 -7.95
N LYS A 145 -17.63 10.03 -6.90
CA LYS A 145 -16.99 10.60 -5.70
C LYS A 145 -15.46 10.61 -5.78
N ASP A 146 -14.88 10.00 -6.81
CA ASP A 146 -13.43 9.89 -6.96
C ASP A 146 -12.88 11.14 -7.66
N ARG A 147 -11.87 11.76 -7.06
CA ARG A 147 -11.07 12.79 -7.72
C ARG A 147 -10.05 12.11 -8.63
N LEU A 148 -10.42 11.94 -9.90
CA LEU A 148 -9.67 11.11 -10.85
C LEU A 148 -8.58 11.87 -11.61
N LEU A 149 -8.85 13.10 -12.05
CA LEU A 149 -7.96 13.86 -12.92
C LEU A 149 -7.74 15.28 -12.39
N PRO A 150 -6.62 15.93 -12.76
CA PRO A 150 -6.40 17.35 -12.50
C PRO A 150 -7.49 18.21 -13.15
N GLN A 151 -7.78 19.37 -12.56
CA GLN A 151 -8.85 20.24 -13.07
C GLN A 151 -8.52 20.76 -14.48
N ARG A 152 -7.23 21.01 -14.77
CA ARG A 152 -6.74 21.34 -16.12
C ARG A 152 -7.16 20.29 -17.16
N ILE A 153 -6.94 19.01 -16.86
CA ILE A 153 -7.27 17.90 -17.76
C ILE A 153 -8.79 17.75 -17.92
N ALA A 154 -9.55 17.93 -16.84
CA ALA A 154 -11.02 17.88 -16.90
C ALA A 154 -11.63 18.98 -17.78
N ARG A 155 -10.96 20.13 -17.92
CA ARG A 155 -11.36 21.21 -18.86
C ARG A 155 -10.90 20.92 -20.29
N LEU A 156 -9.74 20.29 -20.45
CA LEU A 156 -9.15 19.98 -21.74
C LEU A 156 -9.86 18.82 -22.47
N LEU A 157 -10.45 17.87 -21.74
CA LEU A 157 -11.04 16.64 -22.27
C LEU A 157 -12.51 16.47 -21.88
N THR A 158 -13.40 16.30 -22.86
CA THR A 158 -14.83 16.02 -22.63
C THR A 158 -15.30 14.79 -23.42
N PRO A 159 -15.76 13.67 -22.82
CA PRO A 159 -15.91 13.34 -21.39
C PRO A 159 -14.79 12.42 -20.83
N SER A 160 -14.06 12.89 -19.81
CA SER A 160 -12.92 12.20 -19.20
C SER A 160 -13.18 10.90 -18.39
N PRO A 161 -14.38 10.63 -17.81
CA PRO A 161 -14.61 9.41 -17.02
C PRO A 161 -14.64 8.11 -17.83
N ILE A 162 -14.99 8.17 -19.12
CA ILE A 162 -15.13 6.98 -19.97
C ILE A 162 -13.75 6.36 -20.25
N ALA A 163 -12.75 7.19 -20.57
CA ALA A 163 -11.39 6.73 -20.82
C ALA A 163 -10.76 6.10 -19.55
N VAL A 164 -11.00 6.69 -18.37
CA VAL A 164 -10.54 6.11 -17.10
C VAL A 164 -11.22 4.76 -16.83
N LEU A 165 -12.52 4.64 -17.11
CA LEU A 165 -13.24 3.38 -16.95
C LEU A 165 -12.77 2.30 -17.93
N GLN A 166 -12.47 2.65 -19.18
CA GLN A 166 -11.89 1.73 -20.15
C GLN A 166 -10.50 1.27 -19.71
N GLY A 167 -9.64 2.18 -19.25
CA GLY A 167 -8.33 1.83 -18.69
C GLY A 167 -8.46 0.89 -17.49
N HIS A 168 -9.43 1.14 -16.61
CA HIS A 168 -9.69 0.28 -15.46
C HIS A 168 -10.10 -1.15 -15.86
N ARG A 169 -10.93 -1.31 -16.90
CA ARG A 169 -11.28 -2.63 -17.45
C ARG A 169 -10.06 -3.36 -18.00
N SER A 170 -9.14 -2.64 -18.63
CA SER A 170 -7.91 -3.20 -19.19
C SER A 170 -6.85 -3.56 -18.12
N ALA A 171 -7.00 -3.05 -16.89
CA ALA A 171 -6.10 -3.31 -15.77
C ALA A 171 -6.50 -4.54 -14.92
N GLN A 172 -7.32 -5.44 -15.48
CA GLN A 172 -7.80 -6.63 -14.79
C GLN A 172 -6.65 -7.53 -14.29
N ASN A 173 -6.82 -8.08 -13.09
CA ASN A 173 -5.87 -8.89 -12.34
C ASN A 173 -4.63 -8.13 -11.82
N VAL A 174 -4.53 -6.81 -12.01
CA VAL A 174 -3.47 -6.01 -11.41
C VAL A 174 -3.74 -5.84 -9.92
N GLN A 175 -2.85 -6.36 -9.07
CA GLN A 175 -2.98 -6.23 -7.62
C GLN A 175 -2.81 -4.78 -7.17
N GLY A 176 -3.55 -4.36 -6.13
CA GLY A 176 -3.50 -2.98 -5.64
C GLY A 176 -2.11 -2.47 -5.24
N ARG A 177 -1.21 -3.33 -4.69
CA ARG A 177 0.20 -2.96 -4.45
C ARG A 177 0.95 -2.71 -5.76
N VAL A 178 0.80 -3.61 -6.73
CA VAL A 178 1.42 -3.49 -8.06
C VAL A 178 0.89 -2.27 -8.79
N GLY A 179 -0.42 -2.01 -8.76
CA GLY A 179 -1.00 -0.80 -9.35
C GLY A 179 -0.51 0.51 -8.71
N LYS A 180 -0.28 0.54 -7.38
CA LYS A 180 0.35 1.68 -6.71
C LYS A 180 1.81 1.86 -7.14
N LEU A 181 2.55 0.76 -7.26
CA LEU A 181 3.93 0.77 -7.71
C LEU A 181 4.01 1.25 -9.17
N ASP A 182 3.25 0.66 -10.09
CA ASP A 182 3.18 1.05 -11.50
C ASP A 182 2.80 2.53 -11.67
N HIS A 183 1.78 2.99 -10.95
CA HIS A 183 1.42 4.42 -10.91
C HIS A 183 2.64 5.27 -10.53
N TYR A 184 3.36 4.87 -9.49
CA TYR A 184 4.48 5.65 -9.00
C TYR A 184 5.71 5.58 -9.92
N LEU A 185 5.98 4.42 -10.54
CA LEU A 185 7.05 4.23 -11.51
C LEU A 185 6.83 5.05 -12.80
N ILE A 186 5.58 5.27 -13.19
CA ILE A 186 5.24 6.19 -14.29
C ILE A 186 5.41 7.65 -13.83
N ALA A 187 4.94 7.97 -12.61
CA ALA A 187 4.99 9.34 -12.10
C ALA A 187 6.42 9.86 -11.83
N GLN A 188 7.39 8.98 -11.48
CA GLN A 188 8.77 9.42 -11.22
C GLN A 188 9.47 10.02 -12.45
N ASP A 189 9.01 9.67 -13.64
CA ASP A 189 9.57 10.14 -14.91
C ASP A 189 9.00 11.50 -15.35
N LEU A 190 7.99 12.02 -14.65
CA LEU A 190 7.48 13.37 -14.88
C LEU A 190 8.56 14.41 -14.58
N GLU A 191 8.60 15.48 -15.38
CA GLU A 191 9.67 16.47 -15.36
C GLU A 191 9.72 17.23 -14.02
N MET A 192 8.56 17.52 -13.43
CA MET A 192 8.45 18.24 -12.14
C MET A 192 8.48 17.31 -10.92
N TYR A 193 8.51 15.98 -11.11
CA TYR A 193 8.49 15.05 -10.00
C TYR A 193 9.77 15.15 -9.15
N GLY A 194 9.57 15.30 -7.83
CA GLY A 194 10.64 15.31 -6.83
C GLY A 194 11.46 16.61 -6.80
N VAL A 195 11.08 17.62 -7.59
CA VAL A 195 11.82 18.88 -7.70
C VAL A 195 11.26 19.94 -6.76
N ASN A 196 12.10 20.47 -5.88
CA ASN A 196 11.77 21.64 -5.06
C ASN A 196 12.23 22.91 -5.79
N TYR A 197 11.29 23.78 -6.16
CA TYR A 197 11.56 25.00 -6.92
C TYR A 197 11.75 26.21 -5.99
N PHE A 198 12.80 26.99 -6.24
CA PHE A 198 13.10 28.23 -5.54
C PHE A 198 13.39 29.36 -6.53
N GLU A 199 12.83 30.54 -6.28
CA GLU A 199 13.16 31.74 -7.05
C GLU A 199 14.55 32.23 -6.67
N ILE A 200 15.41 32.37 -7.67
CA ILE A 200 16.79 32.85 -7.50
C ILE A 200 17.14 33.88 -8.57
N ARG A 201 18.25 34.59 -8.36
CA ARG A 201 18.87 35.46 -9.36
C ARG A 201 20.36 35.14 -9.50
N ASN A 202 20.89 35.26 -10.72
CA ASN A 202 22.34 35.25 -10.96
C ASN A 202 22.96 36.63 -10.64
N LYS A 203 24.26 36.82 -10.89
CA LYS A 203 24.93 38.11 -10.64
C LYS A 203 24.41 39.25 -11.53
N LYS A 204 23.86 38.94 -12.71
CA LYS A 204 23.24 39.91 -13.63
C LYS A 204 21.82 40.30 -13.23
N GLY A 205 21.23 39.60 -12.25
CA GLY A 205 19.88 39.87 -11.77
C GLY A 205 18.77 39.14 -12.55
N THR A 206 19.13 38.26 -13.49
CA THR A 206 18.19 37.43 -14.26
C THR A 206 17.36 36.57 -13.33
N GLU A 207 16.04 36.58 -13.49
CA GLU A 207 15.13 35.78 -12.67
C GLU A 207 15.10 34.33 -13.18
N LEU A 208 15.42 33.39 -12.29
CA LEU A 208 15.56 31.98 -12.61
C LEU A 208 14.89 31.13 -11.52
N TRP A 209 14.67 29.84 -11.83
CA TRP A 209 14.34 28.85 -10.83
C TRP A 209 15.53 27.95 -10.55
N LEU A 210 15.79 27.71 -9.27
CA LEU A 210 16.62 26.61 -8.79
C LEU A 210 15.70 25.42 -8.48
N GLY A 211 15.95 24.28 -9.10
CA GLY A 211 15.38 22.99 -8.72
C GLY A 211 16.38 22.18 -7.89
N VAL A 212 15.95 21.75 -6.71
CA VAL A 212 16.70 20.84 -5.84
C VAL A 212 15.96 19.50 -5.80
N ASP A 213 16.62 18.42 -6.24
CA ASP A 213 16.06 17.07 -6.27
C ASP A 213 17.08 16.00 -5.81
N ALA A 214 16.67 14.73 -5.85
CA ALA A 214 17.51 13.60 -5.44
C ALA A 214 18.71 13.35 -6.38
N LEU A 215 18.70 13.91 -7.61
CA LEU A 215 19.71 13.70 -8.64
C LEU A 215 20.73 14.84 -8.71
N GLY A 216 20.39 16.04 -8.24
CA GLY A 216 21.29 17.19 -8.21
C GLY A 216 20.57 18.54 -8.12
N LEU A 217 21.24 19.53 -8.70
CA LEU A 217 20.74 20.90 -8.83
C LEU A 217 20.48 21.22 -10.30
N ASN A 218 19.33 21.83 -10.58
CA ASN A 218 18.91 22.18 -11.93
C ASN A 218 18.52 23.67 -11.99
N ILE A 219 18.85 24.35 -13.09
CA ILE A 219 18.49 25.74 -13.34
C ILE A 219 17.46 25.81 -14.46
N TYR A 220 16.41 26.58 -14.25
CA TYR A 220 15.35 26.80 -15.20
C TYR A 220 15.14 28.29 -15.46
N GLU A 221 14.69 28.61 -16.67
CA GLU A 221 14.18 29.94 -17.02
C GLU A 221 12.86 30.19 -16.29
N LYS A 222 12.50 31.46 -16.07
CA LYS A 222 11.34 31.82 -15.22
C LYS A 222 10.02 31.27 -15.78
N GLU A 223 9.91 31.18 -17.09
CA GLU A 223 8.71 30.80 -17.85
C GLU A 223 8.56 29.28 -18.04
N ASP A 224 9.62 28.49 -17.82
CA ASP A 224 9.63 27.03 -18.10
C ASP A 224 10.18 26.24 -16.90
N ARG A 225 9.28 25.60 -16.14
CA ARG A 225 9.66 24.70 -15.02
C ARG A 225 9.79 23.23 -15.42
N LEU A 226 9.52 22.87 -16.67
CA LEU A 226 9.61 21.50 -17.18
C LEU A 226 11.01 21.20 -17.73
N THR A 227 11.62 22.18 -18.40
CA THR A 227 12.88 21.97 -19.13
C THR A 227 14.04 22.72 -18.44
N PRO A 228 14.83 22.05 -17.60
CA PRO A 228 16.04 22.67 -17.07
C PRO A 228 17.03 22.97 -18.20
N LYS A 229 17.85 24.00 -18.02
CA LYS A 229 18.87 24.44 -19.00
C LYS A 229 20.29 24.09 -18.57
N ILE A 230 20.54 24.04 -17.27
CA ILE A 230 21.85 23.75 -16.67
C ILE A 230 21.64 22.80 -15.50
N GLY A 231 22.50 21.79 -15.37
CA GLY A 231 22.45 20.83 -14.27
C GLY A 231 23.80 20.57 -13.64
N PHE A 232 23.81 20.36 -12.33
CA PHE A 232 24.98 19.94 -11.56
C PHE A 232 24.60 18.68 -10.74
N PRO A 233 25.20 17.52 -11.04
CA PRO A 233 24.97 16.32 -10.23
C PRO A 233 25.56 16.50 -8.83
N TRP A 234 25.03 15.78 -7.84
CA TRP A 234 25.56 15.83 -6.47
C TRP A 234 27.03 15.39 -6.38
N SER A 235 27.49 14.53 -7.29
CA SER A 235 28.89 14.13 -7.40
C SER A 235 29.87 15.24 -7.81
N GLU A 236 29.39 16.42 -8.20
CA GLU A 236 30.24 17.57 -8.53
C GLU A 236 30.29 18.64 -7.42
N ILE A 237 29.54 18.45 -6.33
CA ILE A 237 29.37 19.46 -5.29
C ILE A 237 30.27 19.13 -4.09
N ARG A 238 31.19 20.03 -3.75
CA ARG A 238 32.10 19.86 -2.61
C ARG A 238 31.59 20.54 -1.36
N ASN A 239 31.09 21.75 -1.49
CA ASN A 239 30.70 22.57 -0.36
C ASN A 239 29.51 23.44 -0.74
N ILE A 240 28.62 23.64 0.22
CA ILE A 240 27.49 24.55 0.10
C ILE A 240 27.51 25.50 1.29
N SER A 241 27.39 26.78 1.01
CA SER A 241 27.29 27.81 2.03
C SER A 241 26.37 28.96 1.62
N PHE A 242 25.92 29.75 2.59
CA PHE A 242 25.24 31.01 2.31
C PHE A 242 25.53 32.05 3.38
N ASN A 243 25.52 33.32 2.96
CA ASN A 243 25.61 34.48 3.82
C ASN A 243 24.54 35.49 3.38
N ASP A 244 23.63 35.81 4.29
CA ASP A 244 22.43 36.60 4.03
C ASP A 244 21.65 36.07 2.81
N ARG A 245 21.57 36.85 1.72
CA ARG A 245 20.87 36.46 0.49
C ARG A 245 21.75 35.74 -0.52
N LYS A 246 23.08 35.79 -0.35
CA LYS A 246 24.05 35.21 -1.26
C LYS A 246 24.29 33.75 -0.92
N PHE A 247 24.07 32.87 -1.88
CA PHE A 247 24.32 31.44 -1.78
C PHE A 247 25.52 31.06 -2.64
N ILE A 248 26.41 30.23 -2.11
CA ILE A 248 27.69 29.87 -2.71
C ILE A 248 27.80 28.35 -2.72
N ILE A 249 28.06 27.79 -3.89
CA ILE A 249 28.29 26.36 -4.07
C ILE A 249 29.66 26.18 -4.69
N LYS A 250 30.56 25.52 -3.94
CA LYS A 250 31.90 25.24 -4.42
C LYS A 250 31.94 23.88 -5.08
N PRO A 251 32.38 23.79 -6.34
CA PRO A 251 32.49 22.52 -7.04
C PRO A 251 33.69 21.71 -6.53
N ILE A 252 33.68 20.41 -6.77
CA ILE A 252 34.83 19.53 -6.49
C ILE A 252 36.04 19.94 -7.32
N ASP A 253 35.83 20.19 -8.62
CA ASP A 253 36.86 20.73 -9.51
C ASP A 253 37.36 22.08 -8.99
N LYS A 254 38.54 22.09 -8.37
CA LYS A 254 39.18 23.29 -7.82
C LYS A 254 39.51 24.35 -8.88
N LYS A 255 39.51 23.98 -10.18
CA LYS A 255 39.73 24.92 -11.29
C LYS A 255 38.44 25.59 -11.75
N ALA A 256 37.28 25.03 -11.40
CA ALA A 256 36.00 25.63 -11.72
C ALA A 256 35.68 26.76 -10.72
N PRO A 257 35.08 27.87 -11.18
CA PRO A 257 34.65 28.96 -10.31
C PRO A 257 33.49 28.52 -9.41
N ASP A 258 33.31 29.21 -8.29
CA ASP A 258 32.16 29.03 -7.42
C ASP A 258 30.85 29.35 -8.16
N PHE A 259 29.86 28.48 -8.00
CA PHE A 259 28.51 28.71 -8.48
C PHE A 259 27.76 29.57 -7.44
N VAL A 260 27.39 30.80 -7.82
CA VAL A 260 26.86 31.80 -6.89
C VAL A 260 25.52 32.32 -7.37
N PHE A 261 24.51 32.32 -6.50
CA PHE A 261 23.20 32.90 -6.79
C PHE A 261 22.64 33.64 -5.57
N PHE A 262 21.52 34.35 -5.76
CA PHE A 262 20.88 35.14 -4.73
C PHE A 262 19.42 34.74 -4.56
N ALA A 263 19.02 34.40 -3.34
CA ALA A 263 17.62 34.18 -2.99
C ALA A 263 16.99 35.48 -2.44
N PRO A 264 15.66 35.67 -2.56
CA PRO A 264 15.02 36.91 -2.14
C PRO A 264 14.98 37.08 -0.60
N ARG A 265 15.12 35.98 0.17
CA ARG A 265 15.05 35.98 1.64
C ARG A 265 16.02 34.96 2.25
N VAL A 266 16.65 35.29 3.38
CA VAL A 266 17.56 34.38 4.13
C VAL A 266 16.89 33.05 4.50
N ARG A 267 15.61 33.10 4.87
CA ARG A 267 14.83 31.90 5.19
C ARG A 267 14.76 30.90 4.03
N ILE A 268 14.73 31.40 2.79
CA ILE A 268 14.74 30.54 1.60
C ILE A 268 16.10 29.85 1.49
N ASN A 269 17.20 30.56 1.75
CA ASN A 269 18.54 29.94 1.79
C ASN A 269 18.66 28.84 2.84
N LYS A 270 18.12 29.03 4.06
CA LYS A 270 18.04 27.95 5.07
C LYS A 270 17.27 26.72 4.57
N ARG A 271 16.18 26.92 3.82
CA ARG A 271 15.41 25.82 3.24
C ARG A 271 16.17 25.12 2.11
N ILE A 272 16.85 25.88 1.26
CA ILE A 272 17.68 25.35 0.17
C ILE A 272 18.81 24.52 0.77
N LEU A 273 19.55 25.07 1.74
CA LEU A 273 20.67 24.39 2.40
C LEU A 273 20.24 23.04 3.00
N ALA A 274 19.16 23.03 3.81
CA ALA A 274 18.67 21.81 4.44
C ALA A 274 18.21 20.74 3.41
N LEU A 275 17.68 21.15 2.26
CA LEU A 275 17.33 20.22 1.19
C LEU A 275 18.56 19.73 0.43
N CYS A 276 19.54 20.61 0.17
CA CYS A 276 20.77 20.23 -0.50
C CYS A 276 21.59 19.25 0.36
N MET A 277 21.76 19.53 1.65
CA MET A 277 22.45 18.65 2.59
C MET A 277 21.79 17.27 2.62
N GLY A 278 20.46 17.22 2.74
CA GLY A 278 19.77 15.95 2.84
C GLY A 278 19.71 15.14 1.55
N ASN A 279 19.53 15.81 0.39
CA ASN A 279 19.57 15.11 -0.89
C ASN A 279 20.99 14.62 -1.21
N HIS A 280 22.02 15.42 -0.92
CA HIS A 280 23.43 15.02 -1.10
C HIS A 280 23.78 13.82 -0.21
N GLU A 281 23.40 13.84 1.06
CA GLU A 281 23.66 12.72 1.97
C GLU A 281 22.99 11.42 1.49
N LEU A 282 21.71 11.48 1.12
CA LEU A 282 20.99 10.32 0.59
C LEU A 282 21.56 9.84 -0.75
N TYR A 283 21.98 10.77 -1.61
CA TYR A 283 22.71 10.45 -2.85
C TYR A 283 23.97 9.65 -2.53
N MET A 284 24.78 10.07 -1.55
CA MET A 284 25.99 9.34 -1.15
C MET A 284 25.67 7.97 -0.55
N ARG A 285 24.62 7.85 0.28
CA ARG A 285 24.19 6.56 0.83
C ARG A 285 23.86 5.55 -0.27
N ARG A 286 23.25 5.98 -1.39
CA ARG A 286 22.90 5.12 -2.54
C ARG A 286 24.09 4.62 -3.35
N ARG A 287 25.27 5.24 -3.23
CA ARG A 287 26.50 4.79 -3.90
C ARG A 287 27.35 3.87 -3.03
N LYS A 288 26.91 3.61 -1.81
CA LYS A 288 27.53 2.65 -0.89
C LYS A 288 26.66 1.40 -0.80
N PRO A 289 27.24 0.23 -0.47
CA PRO A 289 26.46 -0.97 -0.22
C PRO A 289 25.41 -0.73 0.88
N ASP A 290 24.26 -1.41 0.76
CA ASP A 290 23.19 -1.36 1.77
C ASP A 290 23.75 -1.68 3.17
N THR A 291 23.36 -0.90 4.16
CA THR A 291 23.67 -1.18 5.57
C THR A 291 22.98 -2.46 6.04
N ILE A 292 23.47 -3.06 7.13
CA ILE A 292 22.88 -4.27 7.72
C ILE A 292 21.38 -4.08 8.00
N ASP A 293 21.00 -2.92 8.54
CA ASP A 293 19.60 -2.60 8.84
C ASP A 293 18.74 -2.57 7.58
N VAL A 294 19.24 -1.96 6.49
CA VAL A 294 18.53 -1.88 5.21
C VAL A 294 18.40 -3.27 4.58
N GLN A 295 19.45 -4.08 4.63
CA GLN A 295 19.40 -5.48 4.15
C GLN A 295 18.38 -6.31 4.93
N GLN A 296 18.34 -6.15 6.27
CA GLN A 296 17.36 -6.82 7.12
C GLN A 296 15.93 -6.34 6.81
N MET A 297 15.74 -5.03 6.58
CA MET A 297 14.45 -4.47 6.17
C MET A 297 13.99 -5.05 4.81
N LYS A 298 14.89 -5.14 3.83
CA LYS A 298 14.61 -5.74 2.51
C LYS A 298 14.27 -7.23 2.65
N ALA A 299 15.00 -7.99 3.47
CA ALA A 299 14.71 -9.39 3.73
C ALA A 299 13.32 -9.57 4.36
N GLN A 300 13.04 -8.84 5.44
CA GLN A 300 11.74 -8.87 6.12
C GLN A 300 10.59 -8.49 5.18
N ALA A 301 10.74 -7.44 4.38
CA ALA A 301 9.70 -7.02 3.43
C ALA A 301 9.44 -8.06 2.32
N ARG A 302 10.47 -8.80 1.88
CA ARG A 302 10.31 -9.92 0.95
C ARG A 302 9.56 -11.08 1.61
N ASP A 303 9.90 -11.43 2.84
CA ASP A 303 9.24 -12.51 3.57
C ASP A 303 7.77 -12.19 3.85
N GLU A 304 7.46 -10.96 4.29
CA GLU A 304 6.10 -10.48 4.49
C GLU A 304 5.29 -10.48 3.18
N LYS A 305 5.90 -10.10 2.06
CA LYS A 305 5.25 -10.14 0.74
C LYS A 305 4.95 -11.57 0.32
N ASN A 306 5.91 -12.48 0.49
CA ASN A 306 5.73 -13.89 0.15
C ASN A 306 4.66 -14.55 1.02
N ALA A 307 4.64 -14.25 2.33
CA ALA A 307 3.61 -14.74 3.25
C ALA A 307 2.20 -14.27 2.86
N LYS A 308 2.03 -12.97 2.58
CA LYS A 308 0.74 -12.41 2.10
C LYS A 308 0.30 -13.02 0.77
N GLN A 309 1.24 -13.28 -0.14
CA GLN A 309 0.94 -13.92 -1.42
C GLN A 309 0.45 -15.36 -1.23
N GLN A 310 1.14 -16.15 -0.39
CA GLN A 310 0.72 -17.52 -0.06
C GLN A 310 -0.63 -17.57 0.63
N GLU A 311 -0.90 -16.65 1.57
CA GLU A 311 -2.21 -16.55 2.24
C GLU A 311 -3.32 -16.25 1.24
N ARG A 312 -3.07 -15.34 0.28
CA ARG A 312 -4.04 -15.01 -0.77
C ARG A 312 -4.27 -16.15 -1.75
N GLU A 313 -3.22 -16.88 -2.14
CA GLU A 313 -3.34 -18.07 -2.99
C GLU A 313 -4.16 -19.15 -2.30
N LYS A 314 -3.95 -19.38 -1.00
CA LYS A 314 -4.78 -20.27 -0.19
C LYS A 314 -6.24 -19.81 -0.15
N LEU A 315 -6.48 -18.51 0.03
CA LEU A 315 -7.84 -17.95 0.00
C LEU A 315 -8.51 -18.15 -1.36
N GLN A 316 -7.79 -17.90 -2.46
CA GLN A 316 -8.31 -18.11 -3.82
C GLN A 316 -8.63 -19.58 -4.08
N LEU A 317 -7.75 -20.50 -3.66
CA LEU A 317 -8.00 -21.93 -3.76
C LEU A 317 -9.24 -22.35 -2.95
N ALA A 318 -9.40 -21.82 -1.75
CA ALA A 318 -10.56 -22.08 -0.89
C ALA A 318 -11.87 -21.56 -1.53
N LEU A 319 -11.86 -20.35 -2.10
CA LEU A 319 -13.01 -19.81 -2.84
C LEU A 319 -13.35 -20.66 -4.07
N ALA A 320 -12.36 -21.08 -4.85
CA ALA A 320 -12.57 -21.95 -6.01
C ALA A 320 -13.08 -23.35 -5.61
N ALA A 321 -12.62 -23.88 -4.49
CA ALA A 321 -13.12 -25.15 -3.94
C ALA A 321 -14.59 -25.02 -3.50
N ARG A 322 -14.95 -23.89 -2.86
CA ARG A 322 -16.32 -23.59 -2.48
C ARG A 322 -17.22 -23.44 -3.71
N GLU A 323 -16.81 -22.71 -4.74
CA GLU A 323 -17.60 -22.58 -5.98
C GLU A 323 -17.82 -23.94 -6.66
N ARG A 324 -16.81 -24.82 -6.67
CA ARG A 324 -16.96 -26.19 -7.19
C ARG A 324 -17.91 -27.03 -6.33
N ALA A 325 -17.89 -26.86 -5.01
CA ALA A 325 -18.81 -27.56 -4.11
C ALA A 325 -20.25 -27.09 -4.32
N GLU A 326 -20.47 -25.78 -4.44
CA GLU A 326 -21.78 -25.18 -4.75
C GLU A 326 -22.31 -25.66 -6.10
N LYS A 327 -21.47 -25.71 -7.16
CA LYS A 327 -21.86 -26.29 -8.45
C LYS A 327 -22.23 -27.77 -8.37
N LYS A 328 -21.45 -28.58 -7.65
CA LYS A 328 -21.78 -30.01 -7.45
C LYS A 328 -23.07 -30.19 -6.66
N GLN A 329 -23.30 -29.36 -5.65
CA GLN A 329 -24.55 -29.38 -4.89
C GLN A 329 -25.73 -29.05 -5.79
N GLN A 330 -25.62 -28.00 -6.61
CA GLN A 330 -26.64 -27.63 -7.58
C GLN A 330 -26.91 -28.77 -8.59
N GLU A 331 -25.88 -29.43 -9.11
CA GLU A 331 -26.03 -30.61 -9.98
C GLU A 331 -26.77 -31.76 -9.28
N TYR A 332 -26.52 -32.00 -7.99
CA TYR A 332 -27.23 -33.02 -7.22
C TYR A 332 -28.70 -32.63 -6.97
N GLU A 333 -28.97 -31.35 -6.66
CA GLU A 333 -30.32 -30.83 -6.51
C GLU A 333 -31.13 -30.97 -7.80
N ASP A 334 -30.52 -30.64 -8.96
CA ASP A 334 -31.15 -30.79 -10.27
C ASP A 334 -31.41 -32.27 -10.61
N ARG A 335 -30.47 -33.17 -10.32
CA ARG A 335 -30.68 -34.62 -10.50
C ARG A 335 -31.77 -35.18 -9.58
N LEU A 336 -31.81 -34.75 -8.33
CA LEU A 336 -32.82 -35.19 -7.36
C LEU A 336 -34.21 -34.74 -7.82
N ARG A 337 -34.32 -33.49 -8.28
CA ARG A 337 -35.56 -32.96 -8.86
C ARG A 337 -36.01 -33.78 -10.07
N SER A 338 -35.10 -34.05 -11.01
CA SER A 338 -35.41 -34.86 -12.19
C SER A 338 -35.84 -36.29 -11.82
N MET A 339 -35.21 -36.90 -10.82
CA MET A 339 -35.59 -38.22 -10.33
C MET A 339 -36.96 -38.22 -9.63
N GLN A 340 -37.30 -37.17 -8.87
CA GLN A 340 -38.61 -36.99 -8.25
C GLN A 340 -39.71 -36.88 -9.31
N GLU A 341 -39.50 -36.05 -10.35
CA GLU A 341 -40.41 -35.93 -11.49
C GLU A 341 -40.62 -37.27 -12.20
N GLU A 342 -39.56 -38.06 -12.39
CA GLU A 342 -39.68 -39.42 -12.95
C GLU A 342 -40.43 -40.39 -12.03
N MET A 343 -40.17 -40.33 -10.71
CA MET A 343 -40.83 -41.20 -9.74
C MET A 343 -42.33 -40.89 -9.67
N GLU A 344 -42.72 -39.62 -9.62
CA GLU A 344 -44.11 -39.19 -9.68
C GLU A 344 -44.78 -39.68 -10.96
N ARG A 345 -44.10 -39.57 -12.11
CA ARG A 345 -44.62 -40.09 -13.38
C ARG A 345 -44.80 -41.61 -13.35
N LYS A 346 -43.83 -42.36 -12.82
CA LYS A 346 -43.94 -43.82 -12.67
C LYS A 346 -45.05 -44.20 -11.70
N GLN A 347 -45.22 -43.45 -10.62
CA GLN A 347 -46.26 -43.70 -9.62
C GLN A 347 -47.66 -43.37 -10.16
N ALA A 348 -47.80 -42.32 -10.96
CA ALA A 348 -49.04 -42.03 -11.70
C ALA A 348 -49.38 -43.16 -12.67
N ASN A 349 -48.41 -43.61 -13.47
CA ASN A 349 -48.59 -44.75 -14.39
C ASN A 349 -48.95 -46.05 -13.64
N LEU A 350 -48.32 -46.29 -12.49
CA LEU A 350 -48.60 -47.46 -11.65
C LEU A 350 -50.02 -47.39 -11.09
N SER A 351 -50.46 -46.22 -10.60
CA SER A 351 -51.83 -46.01 -10.13
C SER A 351 -52.85 -46.25 -11.23
N GLU A 352 -52.58 -45.76 -12.44
CA GLU A 352 -53.45 -45.99 -13.61
C GLU A 352 -53.52 -47.48 -13.99
N ALA A 353 -52.38 -48.18 -13.94
CA ALA A 353 -52.33 -49.62 -14.15
C ALA A 353 -53.08 -50.39 -13.05
N GLN A 354 -52.96 -49.98 -11.78
CA GLN A 354 -53.69 -50.56 -10.65
C GLN A 354 -55.20 -50.35 -10.79
N ASP A 355 -55.64 -49.15 -11.18
CA ASP A 355 -57.06 -48.88 -11.46
C ASP A 355 -57.58 -49.73 -12.61
N THR A 356 -56.76 -49.94 -13.65
CA THR A 356 -57.08 -50.81 -14.77
C THR A 356 -57.18 -52.28 -14.33
N ILE A 357 -56.21 -52.76 -13.54
CA ILE A 357 -56.24 -54.12 -12.96
C ILE A 357 -57.47 -54.29 -12.08
N ARG A 358 -57.82 -53.30 -11.25
CA ARG A 358 -59.01 -53.36 -10.41
C ARG A 358 -60.29 -53.47 -11.25
N ARG A 359 -60.42 -52.69 -12.33
CA ARG A 359 -61.56 -52.83 -13.26
C ARG A 359 -61.59 -54.22 -13.91
N LEU A 360 -60.44 -54.74 -14.33
CA LEU A 360 -60.33 -56.09 -14.89
C LEU A 360 -60.64 -57.17 -13.84
N GLN A 361 -60.26 -56.98 -12.58
CA GLN A 361 -60.60 -57.86 -11.45
C GLN A 361 -62.08 -57.78 -11.09
N GLU A 362 -62.72 -56.60 -11.15
CA GLU A 362 -64.17 -56.48 -10.99
C GLU A 362 -64.90 -57.21 -12.13
N GLN A 363 -64.44 -57.07 -13.37
CA GLN A 363 -64.96 -57.83 -14.51
C GLN A 363 -64.71 -59.33 -14.35
N LEU A 364 -63.51 -59.72 -13.93
CA LEU A 364 -63.15 -61.11 -13.68
C LEU A 364 -64.02 -61.67 -12.56
N ASN A 365 -64.18 -60.98 -11.42
CA ASN A 365 -65.06 -61.38 -10.33
C ASN A 365 -66.52 -61.43 -10.75
N GLN A 366 -66.99 -60.60 -11.67
CA GLN A 366 -68.34 -60.76 -12.24
C GLN A 366 -68.45 -62.05 -13.06
N VAL A 367 -67.45 -62.34 -13.89
CA VAL A 367 -67.37 -63.59 -14.66
C VAL A 367 -67.19 -64.80 -13.74
N GLN A 368 -66.45 -64.64 -12.65
CA GLN A 368 -66.08 -65.68 -11.70
C GLN A 368 -67.20 -65.90 -10.69
N ALA A 369 -67.98 -64.88 -10.31
CA ALA A 369 -69.23 -65.03 -9.58
C ALA A 369 -70.28 -65.73 -10.44
N ALA A 370 -70.35 -65.44 -11.74
CA ALA A 370 -71.18 -66.22 -12.67
C ALA A 370 -70.69 -67.67 -12.81
N LYS A 371 -69.37 -67.90 -12.73
CA LYS A 371 -68.75 -69.23 -12.73
C LYS A 371 -68.93 -69.95 -11.38
N GLU A 372 -68.84 -69.26 -10.26
CA GLU A 372 -69.04 -69.79 -8.92
C GLU A 372 -70.52 -70.07 -8.69
N GLU A 373 -71.46 -69.30 -9.23
CA GLU A 373 -72.87 -69.70 -9.25
C GLU A 373 -73.07 -71.04 -10.01
N LEU A 374 -72.21 -71.32 -11.01
CA LEU A 374 -72.16 -72.61 -11.72
C LEU A 374 -71.38 -73.70 -10.96
N GLU A 375 -70.32 -73.35 -10.24
CA GLU A 375 -69.47 -74.28 -9.48
C GLU A 375 -70.00 -74.54 -8.06
N GLN A 376 -70.76 -73.66 -7.43
CA GLN A 376 -71.46 -73.87 -6.15
C GLN A 376 -72.58 -74.90 -6.35
N ARG A 377 -73.26 -74.86 -7.51
CA ARG A 377 -74.08 -75.98 -8.01
C ARG A 377 -73.29 -77.30 -8.12
N GLN A 378 -71.99 -77.23 -8.36
CA GLN A 378 -71.11 -78.38 -8.55
C GLN A 378 -70.42 -78.83 -7.24
N ASN A 379 -70.20 -77.92 -6.28
CA ASN A 379 -69.52 -78.13 -5.01
C ASN A 379 -70.48 -78.37 -3.83
N GLU A 380 -71.75 -77.95 -3.88
CA GLU A 380 -72.80 -78.55 -3.02
C GLU A 380 -72.85 -80.08 -3.23
N LEU A 381 -72.52 -80.52 -4.45
CA LEU A 381 -72.36 -81.90 -4.86
C LEU A 381 -71.07 -82.57 -4.33
N HIS A 382 -70.07 -81.80 -3.87
CA HIS A 382 -68.72 -82.29 -3.53
C HIS A 382 -68.33 -82.08 -2.04
N GLU A 383 -68.83 -81.03 -1.38
CA GLU A 383 -68.71 -80.80 0.08
C GLU A 383 -69.47 -81.84 0.92
N MET A 384 -70.35 -82.64 0.30
CA MET A 384 -70.89 -83.85 0.91
C MET A 384 -69.82 -84.92 1.14
N MET A 385 -68.68 -84.89 0.43
CA MET A 385 -67.73 -86.02 0.43
C MET A 385 -66.57 -85.92 1.42
N GLN A 386 -66.06 -84.73 1.77
CA GLN A 386 -64.67 -84.66 2.28
C GLN A 386 -64.47 -83.62 3.39
N ARG A 387 -65.28 -83.68 4.45
CA ARG A 387 -64.99 -83.07 5.77
C ARG A 387 -64.25 -84.03 6.71
N LEU A 388 -63.23 -84.68 6.20
CA LEU A 388 -62.27 -85.47 6.97
C LEU A 388 -60.96 -85.27 6.22
N GLU A 389 -59.88 -84.71 6.74
CA GLU A 389 -59.46 -84.43 8.10
C GLU A 389 -58.05 -83.85 7.92
N GLU A 390 -57.71 -82.68 8.48
CA GLU A 390 -56.35 -82.13 8.42
C GLU A 390 -55.95 -81.55 9.78
N THR A 391 -54.64 -81.29 9.94
CA THR A 391 -53.88 -80.43 10.90
C THR A 391 -53.21 -81.09 12.11
N LYS A 392 -52.07 -80.64 12.69
CA LYS A 392 -50.90 -79.76 12.35
C LYS A 392 -49.99 -79.61 13.63
N ASN A 393 -48.69 -79.27 13.48
CA ASN A 393 -47.83 -78.37 14.35
C ASN A 393 -47.50 -78.77 15.82
N MET A 394 -46.53 -78.22 16.60
CA MET A 394 -45.28 -77.42 16.47
C MET A 394 -44.60 -77.33 17.87
N GLU A 395 -43.27 -77.13 17.89
CA GLU A 395 -42.38 -76.25 18.70
C GLU A 395 -42.41 -76.02 20.26
N ALA A 396 -41.19 -75.69 20.74
CA ALA A 396 -40.76 -74.51 21.55
C ALA A 396 -40.43 -74.63 23.07
N THR A 397 -39.16 -74.27 23.37
CA THR A 397 -38.63 -73.35 24.42
C THR A 397 -39.02 -73.57 25.90
N GLU A 398 -38.25 -73.20 26.93
CA GLU A 398 -37.75 -71.86 27.25
C GLU A 398 -37.04 -71.91 28.63
N ARG A 399 -36.04 -71.03 28.85
CA ARG A 399 -35.76 -70.26 30.10
C ARG A 399 -35.40 -71.02 31.41
N ALA A 400 -34.72 -70.46 32.43
CA ALA A 400 -34.45 -69.08 32.84
C ALA A 400 -33.46 -69.03 34.03
N LYS A 401 -32.82 -67.85 34.19
CA LYS A 401 -32.51 -67.14 35.47
C LYS A 401 -31.53 -67.79 36.45
N LEU A 402 -30.39 -67.13 36.66
CA LEU A 402 -30.14 -66.30 37.86
C LEU A 402 -28.77 -65.62 37.74
N GLU A 403 -28.81 -64.35 37.33
CA GLU A 403 -27.82 -63.33 37.68
C GLU A 403 -28.32 -62.58 38.93
N GLU A 404 -27.44 -61.76 39.50
CA GLU A 404 -27.81 -60.49 40.14
C GLU A 404 -27.87 -60.40 41.66
N GLU A 405 -26.94 -61.04 42.37
CA GLU A 405 -26.75 -60.72 43.80
C GLU A 405 -25.32 -60.38 44.24
N ILE A 406 -24.29 -60.57 43.39
CA ILE A 406 -22.88 -60.44 43.82
C ILE A 406 -22.27 -59.06 43.49
N ARG A 407 -22.94 -58.24 42.67
CA ARG A 407 -22.36 -57.01 42.12
C ARG A 407 -22.37 -55.79 43.05
N VAL A 408 -23.16 -55.82 44.12
CA VAL A 408 -23.42 -54.59 44.91
C VAL A 408 -22.37 -54.35 46.02
N LYS A 409 -21.61 -55.36 46.45
CA LYS A 409 -20.72 -55.25 47.62
C LYS A 409 -19.27 -54.84 47.32
N GLN A 410 -18.89 -54.63 46.06
CA GLN A 410 -17.48 -54.37 45.68
C GLN A 410 -17.13 -52.89 45.48
N LEU A 411 -18.10 -51.96 45.51
CA LEU A 411 -17.88 -50.58 45.08
C LEU A 411 -17.52 -49.58 46.20
N GLU A 412 -17.58 -49.98 47.48
CA GLU A 412 -17.35 -49.06 48.61
C GLU A 412 -15.88 -48.97 49.06
N MET A 413 -15.00 -49.90 48.67
CA MET A 413 -13.60 -49.88 49.10
C MET A 413 -12.65 -49.01 48.27
N GLN A 414 -13.06 -48.48 47.11
CA GLN A 414 -12.16 -47.71 46.23
C GLN A 414 -12.09 -46.20 46.54
N LYS A 415 -13.04 -45.64 47.31
CA LYS A 415 -13.18 -44.18 47.46
C LYS A 415 -12.23 -43.50 48.45
N ILE A 416 -11.60 -44.23 49.36
CA ILE A 416 -10.78 -43.63 50.45
C ILE A 416 -9.29 -43.52 50.08
N GLN A 417 -8.86 -44.20 49.01
CA GLN A 417 -7.44 -44.24 48.60
C GLN A 417 -7.02 -43.08 47.67
N GLU A 418 -7.97 -42.40 47.03
CA GLU A 418 -7.70 -41.33 46.04
C GLU A 418 -7.55 -39.93 46.67
N GLU A 419 -8.02 -39.71 47.90
CA GLU A 419 -8.05 -38.38 48.51
C GLU A 419 -6.71 -37.94 49.12
N VAL A 420 -5.81 -38.90 49.40
CA VAL A 420 -4.51 -38.66 50.04
C VAL A 420 -3.42 -38.34 49.02
N THR A 421 -3.49 -38.89 47.80
CA THR A 421 -2.51 -38.63 46.73
C THR A 421 -2.67 -37.24 46.09
N LEU A 422 -3.83 -36.60 46.24
CA LEU A 422 -4.13 -35.32 45.62
C LEU A 422 -3.42 -34.14 46.32
N LYS A 423 -3.29 -34.18 47.66
CA LYS A 423 -2.77 -33.05 48.47
C LYS A 423 -1.25 -32.89 48.45
N ASP A 424 -0.50 -33.98 48.22
CA ASP A 424 0.97 -33.91 48.13
C ASP A 424 1.46 -33.29 46.81
N SER A 425 0.64 -33.36 45.74
CA SER A 425 0.97 -32.77 44.43
C SER A 425 0.83 -31.25 44.39
N GLU A 426 -0.05 -30.69 45.23
CA GLU A 426 -0.43 -29.28 45.23
C GLU A 426 0.64 -28.40 45.92
N THR A 427 1.31 -28.94 46.93
CA THR A 427 2.38 -28.25 47.69
C THR A 427 3.65 -28.06 46.86
N LYS A 428 3.94 -29.00 45.95
CA LYS A 428 5.11 -28.94 45.06
C LYS A 428 4.94 -27.89 43.96
N ARG A 429 3.72 -27.74 43.44
CA ARG A 429 3.36 -26.74 42.40
C ARG A 429 3.52 -25.31 42.88
N LEU A 430 3.10 -25.02 44.12
CA LEU A 430 3.18 -23.67 44.70
C LEU A 430 4.62 -23.20 44.94
N HIS A 431 5.56 -24.12 45.18
CA HIS A 431 6.98 -23.78 45.37
C HIS A 431 7.66 -23.40 44.04
N GLU A 432 7.34 -24.10 42.96
CA GLU A 432 7.84 -23.81 41.61
C GLU A 432 7.27 -22.47 41.07
N GLU A 433 5.99 -22.17 41.34
CA GLU A 433 5.35 -20.91 40.95
C GLU A 433 6.00 -19.67 41.61
N VAL A 434 6.47 -19.79 42.86
CA VAL A 434 7.13 -18.68 43.58
C VAL A 434 8.55 -18.42 43.07
N GLU A 435 9.33 -19.45 42.76
CA GLU A 435 10.67 -19.27 42.18
C GLU A 435 10.61 -18.68 40.76
N GLU A 436 9.62 -19.08 39.96
CA GLU A 436 9.39 -18.51 38.63
C GLU A 436 8.97 -17.03 38.71
N ALA A 437 8.16 -16.66 39.70
CA ALA A 437 7.76 -15.27 39.94
C ALA A 437 8.96 -14.39 40.32
N ILE A 438 9.91 -14.90 41.14
CA ILE A 438 11.14 -14.18 41.51
C ILE A 438 12.06 -14.02 40.29
N ARG A 439 12.23 -15.05 39.45
CA ARG A 439 12.99 -14.94 38.18
C ARG A 439 12.36 -13.91 37.22
N LYS A 440 11.04 -13.91 37.07
CA LYS A 440 10.32 -12.93 36.24
C LYS A 440 10.47 -11.51 36.78
N GLN A 441 10.50 -11.31 38.10
CA GLN A 441 10.69 -9.99 38.71
C GLN A 441 12.11 -9.44 38.45
N VAL A 442 13.14 -10.28 38.52
CA VAL A 442 14.54 -9.90 38.24
C VAL A 442 14.76 -9.62 36.75
N ALA A 443 14.16 -10.40 35.84
CA ALA A 443 14.22 -10.13 34.39
C ALA A 443 13.49 -8.84 33.97
N LYS A 444 12.51 -8.38 34.77
CA LYS A 444 11.73 -7.16 34.51
C LYS A 444 12.37 -5.89 35.09
N CYS A 445 13.28 -6.02 36.06
CA CYS A 445 13.96 -4.92 36.75
C CYS A 445 15.48 -4.98 36.56
N SER A 446 15.99 -4.30 35.53
CA SER A 446 17.23 -3.48 35.56
C SER A 446 17.82 -3.37 34.16
N ASN A 447 17.91 -2.14 33.64
CA ASN A 447 18.62 -1.67 32.46
C ASN A 447 18.28 -2.28 31.07
N GLU A 448 18.18 -3.60 30.91
CA GLU A 448 17.90 -4.23 29.61
C GLU A 448 16.47 -4.00 29.14
N ALA A 449 15.48 -4.13 30.03
CA ALA A 449 14.08 -3.83 29.69
C ALA A 449 13.87 -2.34 29.38
N ALA A 450 14.60 -1.44 30.06
CA ALA A 450 14.54 0.00 29.80
C ALA A 450 15.25 0.35 28.48
N ALA A 451 16.41 -0.24 28.20
CA ALA A 451 17.13 -0.08 26.94
C ALA A 451 16.36 -0.70 25.75
N ALA A 452 15.74 -1.87 25.95
CA ALA A 452 14.86 -2.51 24.97
C ALA A 452 13.59 -1.69 24.75
N LEU A 453 12.99 -1.11 25.80
CA LEU A 453 11.87 -0.18 25.67
C LEU A 453 12.29 1.10 24.96
N GLN A 454 13.48 1.64 25.23
CA GLN A 454 14.01 2.84 24.56
C GLN A 454 14.34 2.58 23.09
N ALA A 455 14.90 1.40 22.75
CA ALA A 455 15.08 0.95 21.36
C ALA A 455 13.73 0.67 20.68
N ALA A 456 12.77 0.10 21.41
CA ALA A 456 11.40 -0.12 20.93
C ALA A 456 10.60 1.17 20.81
N THR A 457 11.01 2.30 21.42
CA THR A 457 10.30 3.60 21.37
C THR A 457 11.01 4.71 20.58
N THR A 458 12.30 4.57 20.29
CA THR A 458 13.05 5.51 19.44
C THR A 458 13.50 4.89 18.13
N THR A 459 13.60 5.68 17.07
CA THR A 459 14.21 5.22 15.81
C THR A 459 15.72 5.47 15.85
N PRO A 460 16.55 4.61 15.22
CA PRO A 460 18.01 4.77 15.24
C PRO A 460 18.44 6.12 14.66
N LYS A 461 19.32 6.84 15.37
CA LYS A 461 19.73 8.20 14.97
C LYS A 461 20.39 8.22 13.57
N HIS A 462 21.19 7.20 13.25
CA HIS A 462 21.90 7.09 11.97
C HIS A 462 20.98 6.85 10.76
N HIS A 463 19.71 6.49 10.98
CA HIS A 463 18.74 6.39 9.90
C HIS A 463 18.25 7.75 9.43
N HIS A 464 18.25 8.77 10.31
CA HIS A 464 17.85 10.12 9.94
C HIS A 464 18.91 10.81 9.08
N VAL A 465 18.47 11.75 8.27
CA VAL A 465 19.33 12.67 7.53
C VAL A 465 19.89 13.70 8.52
N GLU A 466 21.16 14.08 8.37
CA GLU A 466 21.80 15.13 9.17
C GLU A 466 21.03 16.45 9.02
N GLU A 467 20.69 17.06 10.15
CA GLU A 467 20.06 18.38 10.19
C GLU A 467 21.10 19.48 10.41
N GLU A 468 20.79 20.70 9.96
CA GLU A 468 21.60 21.88 10.27
C GLU A 468 21.65 22.11 11.79
N GLU A 469 22.86 22.04 12.37
CA GLU A 469 23.11 22.49 13.74
C GLU A 469 23.15 24.03 13.75
N GLU A 470 22.11 24.68 14.27
CA GLU A 470 22.18 26.09 14.64
C GLU A 470 22.83 26.19 16.02
N ASN A 471 24.05 26.71 16.10
CA ASN A 471 24.67 27.08 17.37
C ASN A 471 23.76 28.04 18.13
N GLU A 472 23.27 27.63 19.30
CA GLU A 472 22.35 28.42 20.13
C GLU A 472 23.01 29.68 20.72
N GLU A 473 24.34 29.73 20.81
CA GLU A 473 25.09 30.90 21.34
C GLU A 473 25.03 32.13 20.43
N GLU A 474 24.69 32.00 19.14
CA GLU A 474 24.67 33.13 18.20
C GLU A 474 23.34 33.87 18.12
N LEU A 475 22.25 33.30 18.66
CA LEU A 475 20.93 33.95 18.69
C LEU A 475 20.82 35.05 19.76
N ILE A 476 21.82 35.19 20.64
CA ILE A 476 21.87 36.22 21.69
C ILE A 476 22.38 37.56 21.14
N ASN A 477 23.08 37.58 20.01
CA ASN A 477 23.56 38.81 19.37
C ASN A 477 22.61 39.24 18.25
N GLY A 478 21.69 40.14 18.60
CA GLY A 478 20.58 40.59 17.75
C GLY A 478 20.98 41.07 16.35
N GLU A 479 20.10 40.76 15.39
CA GLU A 479 19.83 41.35 14.05
C GLU A 479 20.96 41.90 13.14
N ASN A 480 22.24 41.87 13.51
CA ASN A 480 23.36 42.41 12.73
C ASN A 480 24.59 41.48 12.67
N GLY A 481 24.48 40.21 13.06
CA GLY A 481 25.50 39.21 12.80
C GLY A 481 25.28 38.51 11.46
N THR A 482 26.17 38.69 10.49
CA THR A 482 26.24 37.83 9.30
C THR A 482 26.58 36.40 9.74
N GLN A 483 25.57 35.53 9.88
CA GLN A 483 25.78 34.09 10.07
C GLN A 483 26.22 33.47 8.74
N ASP A 484 27.44 32.94 8.71
CA ASP A 484 27.99 32.21 7.57
C ASP A 484 27.75 30.71 7.80
N PHE A 485 26.80 30.13 7.08
CA PHE A 485 26.52 28.69 7.17
C PHE A 485 27.31 27.98 6.08
N SER A 486 28.16 27.01 6.43
CA SER A 486 28.98 26.26 5.47
C SER A 486 28.99 24.77 5.81
N LYS A 487 28.78 23.90 4.81
CA LYS A 487 28.89 22.44 4.93
C LYS A 487 29.78 21.89 3.83
N ASP A 488 30.88 21.25 4.23
CA ASP A 488 31.72 20.43 3.36
C ASP A 488 31.13 19.02 3.21
N PHE A 489 31.21 18.48 2.00
CA PHE A 489 30.73 17.17 1.66
C PHE A 489 31.88 16.20 1.35
N ASP A 490 31.82 15.01 1.92
CA ASP A 490 32.71 13.90 1.58
C ASP A 490 32.21 13.20 0.32
N THR A 491 32.72 13.65 -0.84
CA THR A 491 32.32 13.14 -2.15
C THR A 491 33.49 12.43 -2.82
N ASP A 492 33.31 11.16 -3.17
CA ASP A 492 34.29 10.41 -3.95
C ASP A 492 34.22 10.80 -5.43
N GLU A 493 35.36 11.21 -5.99
CA GLU A 493 35.51 11.63 -7.38
C GLU A 493 35.23 10.49 -8.40
N HIS A 494 35.24 9.23 -7.96
CA HIS A 494 35.01 8.05 -8.81
C HIS A 494 33.55 7.57 -8.86
N ILE A 495 32.62 8.33 -8.26
CA ILE A 495 31.19 8.01 -8.30
C ILE A 495 30.67 8.08 -9.73
N LYS A 496 30.12 6.97 -10.21
CA LYS A 496 29.34 6.93 -11.45
C LYS A 496 27.94 7.50 -11.19
N ASP A 497 27.59 8.59 -11.86
CA ASP A 497 26.25 9.16 -11.78
C ASP A 497 25.25 8.28 -12.54
N PRO A 498 24.15 7.83 -11.91
CA PRO A 498 23.21 6.89 -12.52
C PRO A 498 22.40 7.49 -13.66
N VAL A 499 22.33 8.82 -13.81
CA VAL A 499 21.58 9.49 -14.88
C VAL A 499 22.17 9.19 -16.27
N GLU A 500 23.44 8.82 -16.35
CA GLU A 500 24.09 8.41 -17.61
C GLU A 500 23.38 7.21 -18.26
N GLU A 501 23.09 6.19 -17.46
CA GLU A 501 22.47 4.94 -17.91
C GLU A 501 20.94 4.96 -17.79
N ARG A 502 20.38 5.89 -17.00
CA ARG A 502 18.94 5.92 -16.71
C ARG A 502 18.09 6.19 -17.95
N ARG A 503 16.99 5.44 -18.07
CA ARG A 503 15.98 5.55 -19.13
C ARG A 503 14.60 5.58 -18.51
N THR A 504 13.66 6.25 -19.16
CA THR A 504 12.27 6.30 -18.69
C THR A 504 11.63 4.91 -18.77
N LEU A 505 10.60 4.65 -17.97
CA LEU A 505 9.84 3.42 -18.04
C LEU A 505 9.17 3.26 -19.42
N ALA A 506 8.71 4.37 -20.01
CA ALA A 506 8.11 4.35 -21.35
C ALA A 506 9.10 3.91 -22.44
N GLU A 507 10.40 4.22 -22.31
CA GLU A 507 11.43 3.73 -23.24
C GLU A 507 11.78 2.26 -23.03
N ARG A 508 11.68 1.76 -21.79
CA ARG A 508 12.07 0.39 -21.42
C ARG A 508 10.93 -0.62 -21.56
N ASN A 509 9.68 -0.16 -21.56
CA ASN A 509 8.49 -1.00 -21.54
C ASN A 509 7.58 -0.69 -22.73
N GLU A 510 7.68 -1.52 -23.77
CA GLU A 510 6.91 -1.41 -25.01
C GLU A 510 5.39 -1.36 -24.74
N ARG A 511 4.89 -2.17 -23.81
CA ARG A 511 3.46 -2.16 -23.44
C ARG A 511 3.03 -0.79 -22.90
N LEU A 512 3.84 -0.17 -22.05
CA LEU A 512 3.52 1.16 -21.51
C LEU A 512 3.55 2.21 -22.63
N GLN A 513 4.54 2.14 -23.51
CA GLN A 513 4.67 3.04 -24.65
C GLN A 513 3.43 2.97 -25.56
N ASP A 514 2.97 1.76 -25.88
CA ASP A 514 1.78 1.53 -26.71
C ASP A 514 0.51 2.02 -26.01
N GLN A 515 0.37 1.80 -24.70
CA GLN A 515 -0.76 2.31 -23.92
C GLN A 515 -0.82 3.84 -23.94
N LEU A 516 0.30 4.52 -23.72
CA LEU A 516 0.36 5.99 -23.78
C LEU A 516 0.06 6.51 -25.19
N LYS A 517 0.57 5.82 -26.22
CA LYS A 517 0.32 6.17 -27.63
C LYS A 517 -1.16 6.02 -28.00
N ALA A 518 -1.79 4.91 -27.60
CA ALA A 518 -3.21 4.68 -27.82
C ALA A 518 -4.07 5.73 -27.11
N LEU A 519 -3.81 5.99 -25.82
CA LEU A 519 -4.50 7.04 -25.06
C LEU A 519 -4.34 8.41 -25.71
N LYS A 520 -3.14 8.75 -26.20
CA LYS A 520 -2.92 10.02 -26.88
C LYS A 520 -3.77 10.17 -28.15
N GLN A 521 -3.94 9.09 -28.91
CA GLN A 521 -4.80 9.09 -30.10
C GLN A 521 -6.28 9.21 -29.72
N ASP A 522 -6.75 8.43 -28.75
CA ASP A 522 -8.15 8.46 -28.30
C ASP A 522 -8.53 9.83 -27.72
N LEU A 523 -7.65 10.41 -26.91
CA LEU A 523 -7.88 11.69 -26.27
C LEU A 523 -7.86 12.86 -27.25
N ALA A 524 -7.12 12.77 -28.36
CA ALA A 524 -7.04 13.82 -29.37
C ALA A 524 -8.42 14.14 -29.99
N LEU A 525 -9.33 13.17 -30.07
CA LEU A 525 -10.69 13.35 -30.61
C LEU A 525 -11.59 14.22 -29.73
N SER A 526 -11.27 14.32 -28.44
CA SER A 526 -12.07 15.03 -27.43
C SER A 526 -11.36 16.23 -26.84
N ARG A 527 -10.22 16.61 -27.42
CA ARG A 527 -9.34 17.66 -26.91
C ARG A 527 -9.79 19.03 -27.40
N ASP A 528 -9.96 19.97 -26.48
CA ASP A 528 -10.19 21.38 -26.78
C ASP A 528 -8.85 22.16 -26.76
N ASP A 529 -8.30 22.44 -27.93
CA ASP A 529 -7.02 23.16 -28.07
C ASP A 529 -7.06 24.59 -27.52
N THR A 530 -8.24 25.19 -27.30
CA THR A 530 -8.36 26.53 -26.71
C THR A 530 -8.04 26.55 -25.22
N MET A 531 -8.14 25.39 -24.55
CA MET A 531 -7.89 25.22 -23.12
C MET A 531 -6.42 24.85 -22.82
N GLU A 532 -5.55 24.86 -23.83
CA GLU A 532 -4.15 24.48 -23.68
C GLU A 532 -3.35 25.47 -22.83
N THR A 533 -2.71 24.97 -21.77
CA THR A 533 -1.89 25.77 -20.86
C THR A 533 -0.44 25.95 -21.38
N PRO A 534 0.34 26.91 -20.86
CA PRO A 534 1.75 27.06 -21.22
C PRO A 534 2.58 25.78 -20.99
N ASN A 535 2.34 25.07 -19.88
CA ASN A 535 3.02 23.81 -19.60
C ASN A 535 2.66 22.71 -20.60
N ASP A 536 1.41 22.65 -21.09
CA ASP A 536 1.01 21.70 -22.13
C ASP A 536 1.79 21.94 -23.44
N LYS A 537 2.00 23.21 -23.80
CA LYS A 537 2.76 23.61 -25.00
C LYS A 537 4.24 23.23 -24.87
N ILE A 538 4.85 23.53 -23.72
CA ILE A 538 6.24 23.21 -23.44
C ILE A 538 6.46 21.68 -23.48
N HIS A 539 5.60 20.92 -22.80
CA HIS A 539 5.70 19.47 -22.79
C HIS A 539 5.54 18.88 -24.19
N ARG A 540 4.56 19.35 -24.97
CA ARG A 540 4.37 18.93 -26.36
C ARG A 540 5.61 19.19 -27.21
N GLU A 541 6.25 20.35 -27.04
CA GLU A 541 7.47 20.70 -27.75
C GLU A 541 8.64 19.81 -27.34
N ASN A 542 8.80 19.52 -26.05
CA ASN A 542 9.81 18.58 -25.56
C ASN A 542 9.63 17.19 -26.19
N VAL A 543 8.40 16.66 -26.18
CA VAL A 543 8.09 15.37 -26.82
C VAL A 543 8.35 15.41 -28.32
N ARG A 544 8.01 16.51 -29.02
CA ARG A 544 8.28 16.70 -30.45
C ARG A 544 9.77 16.67 -30.78
N GLN A 545 10.60 17.22 -29.90
CA GLN A 545 12.06 17.20 -30.03
C GLN A 545 12.71 15.90 -29.53
N GLY A 546 11.91 14.91 -29.10
CA GLY A 546 12.41 13.64 -28.56
C GLY A 546 13.10 13.75 -27.20
N ARG A 547 12.81 14.83 -26.45
CA ARG A 547 13.31 15.04 -25.08
C ARG A 547 12.45 14.28 -24.08
N ASP A 548 13.12 13.84 -23.03
CA ASP A 548 12.52 13.32 -21.80
C ASP A 548 13.36 13.79 -20.61
N LYS A 549 12.92 13.45 -19.39
CA LYS A 549 13.59 13.84 -18.15
C LYS A 549 15.08 13.51 -18.14
N TYR A 550 15.46 12.27 -18.43
CA TYR A 550 16.85 11.82 -18.29
C TYR A 550 17.72 12.20 -19.49
N LYS A 551 17.18 12.24 -20.71
CA LYS A 551 17.89 12.81 -21.87
C LYS A 551 18.22 14.27 -21.65
N THR A 552 17.26 15.05 -21.13
CA THR A 552 17.46 16.47 -20.83
C THR A 552 18.52 16.64 -19.74
N LEU A 553 18.45 15.87 -18.65
CA LEU A 553 19.47 15.90 -17.60
C LEU A 553 20.87 15.56 -18.13
N ARG A 554 21.02 14.56 -19.00
CA ARG A 554 22.31 14.26 -19.64
C ARG A 554 22.80 15.41 -20.51
N GLU A 555 21.92 16.05 -21.27
CA GLU A 555 22.29 17.15 -22.15
C GLU A 555 22.81 18.37 -21.38
N ILE A 556 22.07 18.81 -20.35
CA ILE A 556 22.41 20.01 -19.58
C ILE A 556 23.61 19.83 -18.64
N ARG A 557 24.05 18.59 -18.41
CA ARG A 557 25.22 18.23 -17.62
C ARG A 557 26.49 18.09 -18.46
N LYS A 558 26.40 18.20 -19.79
CA LYS A 558 27.57 18.12 -20.67
C LYS A 558 28.57 19.25 -20.42
N GLY A 559 29.85 18.92 -20.57
CA GLY A 559 30.96 19.85 -20.36
C GLY A 559 31.36 19.95 -18.89
N ASN A 560 32.52 20.57 -18.66
CA ASN A 560 33.05 20.75 -17.31
C ASN A 560 32.21 21.75 -16.49
N THR A 561 32.38 21.70 -15.17
CA THR A 561 31.63 22.55 -14.23
C THR A 561 31.83 24.04 -14.53
N LYS A 562 33.06 24.44 -14.91
CA LYS A 562 33.35 25.83 -15.33
C LYS A 562 32.43 26.31 -16.45
N ARG A 563 32.31 25.55 -17.54
CA ARG A 563 31.45 25.91 -18.68
C ARG A 563 30.00 26.12 -18.24
N ARG A 564 29.48 25.26 -17.37
CA ARG A 564 28.09 25.34 -16.88
C ARG A 564 27.88 26.52 -15.93
N VAL A 565 28.85 26.84 -15.07
CA VAL A 565 28.81 28.06 -14.25
C VAL A 565 28.85 29.32 -15.12
N ASP A 566 29.72 29.34 -16.15
CA ASP A 566 29.79 30.45 -17.09
C ASP A 566 28.49 30.60 -17.90
N GLN A 567 27.83 29.49 -18.27
CA GLN A 567 26.52 29.52 -18.91
C GLN A 567 25.45 30.14 -18.00
N PHE A 568 25.43 29.78 -16.71
CA PHE A 568 24.48 30.31 -15.74
C PHE A 568 24.60 31.82 -15.56
N GLU A 569 25.82 32.33 -15.47
CA GLU A 569 26.06 33.77 -15.35
C GLU A 569 25.75 34.53 -16.65
N ASN A 570 25.58 33.82 -17.77
CA ASN A 570 25.24 34.38 -19.07
C ASN A 570 23.76 34.25 -19.47
N MET A 571 22.94 33.55 -18.69
CA MET A 571 21.48 33.61 -18.77
C MET A 571 20.97 34.99 -18.38
#